data_AF-A0A2S1SF34-F1
#
_entry.id   AF-A0A2S1SF34-F1
#
_cell.length_a   1.000
_cell.length_b   1.000
_cell.length_c   1.000
_cell.angle_alpha   90.00
_cell.angle_beta   90.00
_cell.angle_gamma   90.00
#
_symmetry.space_group_name_H-M   'P 1'
#
loop_
_entity.id
_entity.type
_entity.pdbx_description
1 polymer ?
#
loop_
_entity_poly.entity_id
_entity_poly.type
_entity_poly.pdbx_seq_one_letter_code
_entity_poly.pdbx_strand_id
1 'polypeptide(L)'
;MNIIALFEKLQLDKTSVASLSAEAVNHIEERIVRETMMGAVIDSGTAGDLLDALRNYPSEFAFIVGQRTFYNFLADTNHSRNVFKFQVLEVAPERIRDFFERFLSEALLRIAERDLAENNFFNLMGVCSRKAYIPEKVWHLIHETLLRKLEAATAGMQHGTVSGSFENILTNREFYGLLNCFHDAETDAKIKILINDVAKAHHAAKDKALTRGIMMAMSEYIPMDVQIADVIKRNKEVMTKVSVDTQRSSGASFPWWRLLLIAIAVIRLLIWIIKPSPPDTVTVDEAPQSYHFQQKDYKTAEVDPTYFFNYLTNYNKAEVQIDFKPIEIDNEGIPFHGMYDGMIPSSGKSPAELSNNTDYDLILLVESTDGGHSSIYVKAGKKAAVNVGDRNFRFYFGNKLGSFGEMNSTYQRRNAENTYKVQEYRFSVLPQNCRFMLDHLFHFEKDVKLKQIGKQITIESDGLQCVTGIRKVSDGKFVFEK
;
A
#
# COMPACT_ATOMS: atom_id res chain seq x y z
N MET A 1 25.68 -32.22 -6.69
CA MET A 1 25.07 -31.74 -7.95
C MET A 1 23.69 -32.38 -8.05
N ASN A 2 22.70 -31.76 -8.71
CA ASN A 2 21.38 -32.40 -8.94
C ASN A 2 21.19 -32.71 -10.44
N ILE A 3 20.10 -33.40 -10.79
CA ILE A 3 19.85 -33.85 -12.17
C ILE A 3 19.73 -32.70 -13.18
N ILE A 4 19.23 -31.53 -12.79
CA ILE A 4 19.12 -30.35 -13.67
C ILE A 4 20.49 -29.71 -13.90
N ALA A 5 21.29 -29.57 -12.84
CA ALA A 5 22.67 -29.09 -12.94
C ALA A 5 23.54 -30.04 -13.78
N LEU A 6 23.33 -31.35 -13.67
CA LEU A 6 24.01 -32.35 -14.51
C LEU A 6 23.56 -32.23 -15.98
N PHE A 7 22.25 -32.07 -16.22
CA PHE A 7 21.71 -31.86 -17.56
C PHE A 7 22.31 -30.62 -18.24
N GLU A 8 22.41 -29.50 -17.51
CA GLU A 8 23.09 -28.28 -17.98
C GLU A 8 24.58 -28.53 -18.27
N LYS A 9 25.29 -29.20 -17.35
CA LYS A 9 26.72 -29.53 -17.50
C LYS A 9 26.99 -30.37 -18.75
N LEU A 10 26.08 -31.29 -19.06
CA LEU A 10 26.13 -32.12 -20.27
C LEU A 10 25.67 -31.36 -21.53
N GLN A 11 25.19 -30.12 -21.42
CA GLN A 11 24.70 -29.31 -22.54
C GLN A 11 23.68 -30.06 -23.40
N LEU A 12 22.77 -30.78 -22.74
CA LEU A 12 21.72 -31.52 -23.43
C LEU A 12 20.66 -30.57 -23.98
N ASP A 13 20.10 -30.91 -25.13
CA ASP A 13 19.09 -30.08 -25.79
C ASP A 13 17.76 -30.14 -25.03
N LYS A 14 17.34 -28.99 -24.53
CA LYS A 14 16.09 -28.81 -23.77
C LYS A 14 14.85 -29.07 -24.63
N THR A 15 14.94 -28.84 -25.95
CA THR A 15 13.77 -28.88 -26.84
C THR A 15 13.36 -30.31 -27.23
N SER A 16 14.27 -31.27 -27.15
CA SER A 16 14.04 -32.65 -27.54
C SER A 16 13.73 -33.59 -26.38
N VAL A 17 13.84 -33.13 -25.13
CA VAL A 17 13.69 -33.95 -23.91
C VAL A 17 12.41 -34.78 -23.90
N ALA A 18 11.28 -34.19 -24.28
CA ALA A 18 9.98 -34.87 -24.24
C ALA A 18 9.84 -35.99 -25.29
N SER A 19 10.70 -36.01 -26.30
CA SER A 19 10.64 -36.91 -27.44
C SER A 19 11.93 -37.74 -27.63
N LEU A 20 12.73 -37.88 -26.57
CA LEU A 20 13.95 -38.68 -26.63
C LEU A 20 13.62 -40.16 -26.84
N SER A 21 14.31 -40.79 -27.79
CA SER A 21 14.24 -42.25 -27.97
C SER A 21 15.10 -42.97 -26.93
N ALA A 22 14.86 -44.27 -26.76
CA ALA A 22 15.68 -45.10 -25.86
C ALA A 22 17.17 -45.08 -26.27
N GLU A 23 17.46 -45.07 -27.57
CA GLU A 23 18.82 -44.95 -28.10
C GLU A 23 19.47 -43.61 -27.74
N ALA A 24 18.71 -42.51 -27.82
CA ALA A 24 19.20 -41.19 -27.44
C ALA A 24 19.56 -41.14 -25.95
N VAL A 25 18.76 -41.78 -25.08
CA VAL A 25 19.10 -41.88 -23.65
C VAL A 25 20.33 -42.74 -23.40
N ASN A 26 20.51 -43.84 -24.14
CA ASN A 26 21.73 -44.67 -24.03
C ASN A 26 22.99 -43.88 -24.44
N HIS A 27 22.91 -43.02 -25.47
CA HIS A 27 24.01 -42.14 -25.81
C HIS A 27 24.33 -41.09 -24.74
N ILE A 28 23.32 -40.62 -23.99
CA ILE A 28 23.52 -39.76 -22.83
C ILE A 28 24.24 -40.52 -21.71
N GLU A 29 23.87 -41.77 -21.46
CA GLU A 29 24.55 -42.65 -20.50
C GLU A 29 26.03 -42.87 -20.87
N GLU A 30 26.33 -43.20 -22.13
CA GLU A 30 27.70 -43.30 -22.64
C GLU A 30 28.48 -42.00 -22.48
N ARG A 31 27.83 -40.85 -22.70
CA ARG A 31 28.45 -39.53 -22.50
C ARG A 31 28.79 -39.30 -21.02
N ILE A 32 27.91 -39.64 -20.08
CA ILE A 32 28.19 -39.52 -18.64
C ILE A 32 29.41 -40.36 -18.26
N VAL A 33 29.49 -41.60 -18.75
CA VAL A 33 30.65 -42.49 -18.49
C VAL A 33 31.93 -41.87 -19.01
N ARG A 34 31.94 -41.35 -20.25
CA ARG A 34 33.11 -40.67 -20.83
C ARG A 34 33.55 -39.46 -20.02
N GLU A 35 32.63 -38.56 -19.64
CA GLU A 35 32.94 -37.38 -18.82
C GLU A 35 33.53 -37.79 -17.46
N THR A 36 32.99 -38.83 -16.83
CA THR A 36 33.49 -39.37 -15.56
C THR A 36 34.91 -39.93 -15.73
N MET A 37 35.20 -40.65 -16.81
CA MET A 37 36.55 -41.15 -17.13
C MET A 37 37.55 -40.01 -17.40
N MET A 38 37.08 -38.88 -17.93
CA MET A 38 37.89 -37.66 -18.14
C MET A 38 38.10 -36.85 -16.86
N GLY A 39 37.64 -37.33 -15.70
CA GLY A 39 37.85 -36.72 -14.40
C GLY A 39 36.74 -35.77 -13.95
N ALA A 40 35.60 -35.72 -14.65
CA ALA A 40 34.45 -34.97 -14.18
C ALA A 40 33.86 -35.63 -12.92
N VAL A 41 33.69 -34.84 -11.85
CA VAL A 41 32.99 -35.30 -10.64
C VAL A 41 31.49 -35.38 -10.94
N ILE A 42 31.01 -36.59 -11.22
CA ILE A 42 29.60 -36.93 -11.41
C ILE A 42 29.26 -38.04 -10.43
N ASP A 43 28.31 -37.77 -9.53
CA ASP A 43 27.81 -38.76 -8.59
C ASP A 43 26.97 -39.82 -9.32
N SER A 44 27.21 -41.09 -9.00
CA SER A 44 26.53 -42.23 -9.64
C SER A 44 25.02 -42.24 -9.40
N GLY A 45 24.57 -41.78 -8.22
CA GLY A 45 23.14 -41.64 -7.90
C GLY A 45 22.50 -40.58 -8.78
N THR A 46 23.09 -39.39 -8.84
CA THR A 46 22.64 -38.28 -9.69
C THR A 46 22.59 -38.66 -11.17
N ALA A 47 23.57 -39.43 -11.64
CA ALA A 47 23.58 -39.94 -13.01
C ALA A 47 22.44 -40.94 -13.25
N GLY A 48 22.22 -41.88 -12.33
CA GLY A 48 21.12 -42.83 -12.37
C GLY A 48 19.76 -42.14 -12.37
N ASP A 49 19.57 -41.15 -11.48
CA ASP A 49 18.34 -40.36 -11.37
C ASP A 49 18.05 -39.54 -12.63
N LEU A 50 19.08 -38.97 -13.26
CA LEU A 50 18.91 -38.28 -14.53
C LEU A 50 18.45 -39.25 -15.63
N LEU A 51 19.06 -40.43 -15.73
CA LEU A 51 18.66 -41.44 -16.72
C LEU A 51 17.25 -41.97 -16.44
N ASP A 52 16.88 -42.17 -15.18
CA ASP A 52 15.52 -42.57 -14.78
C ASP A 52 14.49 -41.48 -15.14
N ALA A 53 14.79 -40.21 -14.86
CA ALA A 53 13.95 -39.07 -15.24
C ALA A 53 13.76 -38.99 -16.76
N LEU A 54 14.83 -39.18 -17.55
CA LEU A 54 14.78 -39.14 -19.01
C LEU A 54 13.99 -40.32 -19.61
N ARG A 55 14.10 -41.53 -19.03
CA ARG A 55 13.41 -42.74 -19.53
C ARG A 55 11.94 -42.77 -19.13
N ASN A 56 11.65 -42.49 -17.86
CA ASN A 56 10.36 -42.79 -17.25
C ASN A 56 9.50 -41.55 -16.99
N TYR A 57 10.09 -40.35 -17.00
CA TYR A 57 9.40 -39.08 -16.72
C TYR A 57 9.72 -37.96 -17.73
N PRO A 58 9.75 -38.23 -19.05
CA PRO A 58 10.23 -37.27 -20.03
C PRO A 58 9.36 -35.99 -20.12
N SER A 59 8.05 -36.09 -19.89
CA SER A 59 7.14 -34.93 -19.92
C SER A 59 7.34 -34.01 -18.72
N GLU A 60 7.42 -34.56 -17.52
CA GLU A 60 7.69 -33.84 -16.29
C GLU A 60 9.07 -33.19 -16.34
N PHE A 61 10.09 -33.93 -16.77
CA PHE A 61 11.43 -33.41 -16.89
C PHE A 61 11.52 -32.28 -17.93
N ALA A 62 10.89 -32.45 -19.11
CA ALA A 62 10.76 -31.41 -20.12
C ALA A 62 10.06 -30.16 -19.59
N PHE A 63 9.02 -30.32 -18.77
CA PHE A 63 8.34 -29.20 -18.11
C PHE A 63 9.32 -28.42 -17.22
N ILE A 64 10.08 -29.10 -16.36
CA ILE A 64 11.04 -28.44 -15.46
C ILE A 64 12.13 -27.71 -16.24
N VAL A 65 12.74 -28.36 -17.25
CA VAL A 65 13.82 -27.72 -18.03
C VAL A 65 13.32 -26.62 -18.97
N GLY A 66 12.03 -26.64 -19.31
CA GLY A 66 11.35 -25.57 -20.04
C GLY A 66 10.99 -24.34 -19.21
N GLN A 67 10.91 -24.48 -17.89
CA GLN A 67 10.59 -23.36 -17.00
C GLN A 67 11.85 -22.66 -16.53
N ARG A 68 12.12 -21.46 -17.09
CA ARG A 68 13.28 -20.62 -16.73
C ARG A 68 13.53 -20.54 -15.23
N THR A 69 12.50 -20.31 -14.44
CA THR A 69 12.61 -20.16 -12.98
C THR A 69 13.18 -21.41 -12.32
N PHE A 70 12.60 -22.59 -12.61
CA PHE A 70 13.08 -23.84 -12.02
C PHE A 70 14.44 -24.24 -12.56
N TYR A 71 14.66 -24.08 -13.86
CA TYR A 71 15.93 -24.40 -14.47
C TYR A 71 17.07 -23.57 -13.89
N ASN A 72 16.92 -22.25 -13.86
CA ASN A 72 17.93 -21.34 -13.32
C ASN A 72 18.18 -21.61 -11.83
N PHE A 73 17.11 -21.82 -11.06
CA PHE A 73 17.20 -22.11 -9.63
C PHE A 73 17.94 -23.43 -9.36
N LEU A 74 17.56 -24.53 -10.02
CA LEU A 74 18.13 -25.86 -9.77
C LEU A 74 19.52 -26.04 -10.41
N ALA A 75 19.79 -25.40 -11.55
CA ALA A 75 21.11 -25.43 -12.18
C ALA A 75 22.10 -24.42 -11.56
N ASP A 76 21.64 -23.50 -10.71
CA ASP A 76 22.41 -22.36 -10.21
C ASP A 76 22.97 -21.49 -11.36
N THR A 77 22.10 -21.15 -12.31
CA THR A 77 22.43 -20.40 -13.54
C THR A 77 21.52 -19.18 -13.69
N ASN A 78 21.86 -18.27 -14.62
CA ASN A 78 21.03 -17.11 -14.92
C ASN A 78 20.76 -16.96 -16.42
N HIS A 79 20.19 -18.00 -17.03
CA HIS A 79 19.83 -17.95 -18.44
C HIS A 79 18.72 -16.91 -18.70
N SER A 80 18.84 -16.21 -19.83
CA SER A 80 17.84 -15.24 -20.26
C SER A 80 16.58 -15.92 -20.80
N ARG A 81 15.47 -15.18 -20.90
CA ARG A 81 14.20 -15.69 -21.46
C ARG A 81 14.34 -16.23 -22.89
N ASN A 82 15.35 -15.78 -23.63
CA ASN A 82 15.57 -16.19 -25.02
C ASN A 82 15.97 -17.67 -25.16
N VAL A 83 16.47 -18.30 -24.11
CA VAL A 83 16.87 -19.72 -24.09
C VAL A 83 15.66 -20.65 -23.91
N PHE A 84 14.50 -20.12 -23.50
CA PHE A 84 13.30 -20.90 -23.14
C PHE A 84 12.13 -20.62 -24.09
N LYS A 85 12.40 -20.48 -25.40
CA LYS A 85 11.39 -20.11 -26.42
C LYS A 85 10.56 -21.29 -26.96
N PHE A 86 10.62 -22.46 -26.32
CA PHE A 86 9.90 -23.64 -26.75
C PHE A 86 8.61 -23.83 -25.96
N GLN A 87 7.64 -24.51 -26.58
CA GLN A 87 6.34 -24.76 -25.96
C GLN A 87 6.53 -25.73 -24.81
N VAL A 88 6.20 -25.28 -23.60
CA VAL A 88 6.20 -26.14 -22.42
C VAL A 88 4.96 -27.04 -22.49
N LEU A 89 5.16 -28.35 -22.42
CA LEU A 89 4.08 -29.32 -22.36
C LEU A 89 3.20 -29.05 -21.14
N GLU A 90 1.89 -29.13 -21.31
CA GLU A 90 0.96 -29.05 -20.19
C GLU A 90 1.01 -30.37 -19.41
N VAL A 91 1.46 -30.29 -18.16
CA VAL A 91 1.57 -31.44 -17.26
C VAL A 91 0.80 -31.11 -15.98
N ALA A 92 0.00 -32.06 -15.50
CA ALA A 92 -0.77 -31.90 -14.29
C ALA A 92 0.14 -31.52 -13.09
N PRO A 93 -0.22 -30.52 -12.27
CA PRO A 93 0.62 -30.07 -11.16
C PRO A 93 1.02 -31.18 -10.18
N GLU A 94 0.15 -32.16 -9.97
CA GLU A 94 0.37 -33.30 -9.09
C GLU A 94 1.53 -34.17 -9.60
N ARG A 95 1.58 -34.45 -10.90
CA ARG A 95 2.69 -35.22 -11.51
C ARG A 95 4.02 -34.49 -11.40
N ILE A 96 4.01 -33.16 -11.54
CA ILE A 96 5.21 -32.35 -11.35
C ILE A 96 5.65 -32.38 -9.88
N ARG A 97 4.70 -32.34 -8.93
CA ARG A 97 5.01 -32.46 -7.50
C ARG A 97 5.64 -33.81 -7.18
N ASP A 98 5.07 -34.91 -7.69
CA ASP A 98 5.63 -36.26 -7.53
C ASP A 98 7.05 -36.36 -8.12
N PHE A 99 7.27 -35.72 -9.27
CA PHE A 99 8.61 -35.62 -9.87
C PHE A 99 9.60 -34.87 -8.96
N PHE A 100 9.18 -33.76 -8.35
CA PHE A 100 10.00 -33.05 -7.38
C PHE A 100 10.28 -33.90 -6.13
N GLU A 101 9.27 -34.59 -5.60
CA GLU A 101 9.43 -35.50 -4.46
C GLU A 101 10.48 -36.57 -4.75
N ARG A 102 10.42 -37.17 -5.94
CA ARG A 102 11.32 -38.25 -6.32
C ARG A 102 12.75 -37.80 -6.61
N PHE A 103 12.96 -36.69 -7.31
CA PHE A 103 14.27 -36.37 -7.88
C PHE A 103 14.90 -35.06 -7.40
N LEU A 104 14.11 -34.12 -6.87
CA LEU A 104 14.57 -32.74 -6.69
C LEU A 104 14.38 -32.19 -5.28
N SER A 105 13.70 -32.90 -4.37
CA SER A 105 13.38 -32.39 -3.03
C SER A 105 14.62 -32.03 -2.21
N GLU A 106 15.61 -32.92 -2.17
CA GLU A 106 16.86 -32.65 -1.45
C GLU A 106 17.64 -31.49 -2.08
N ALA A 107 17.63 -31.40 -3.42
CA ALA A 107 18.30 -30.32 -4.12
C ALA A 107 17.63 -28.96 -3.85
N LEU A 108 16.30 -28.93 -3.91
CA LEU A 108 15.49 -27.77 -3.61
C LEU A 108 15.71 -27.30 -2.16
N LEU A 109 15.64 -28.23 -1.20
CA LEU A 109 15.86 -27.93 0.21
C LEU A 109 17.27 -27.39 0.44
N ARG A 110 18.31 -28.04 -0.09
CA ARG A 110 19.70 -27.59 0.06
C ARG A 110 19.93 -26.20 -0.53
N ILE A 111 19.38 -25.91 -1.71
CA ILE A 111 19.51 -24.59 -2.34
C ILE A 111 18.75 -23.55 -1.51
N ALA A 112 17.54 -23.89 -1.04
CA ALA A 112 16.78 -23.00 -0.17
C ALA A 112 17.50 -22.74 1.17
N GLU A 113 18.08 -23.76 1.79
CA GLU A 113 18.88 -23.61 3.02
C GLU A 113 20.09 -22.70 2.80
N ARG A 114 20.82 -22.85 1.69
CA ARG A 114 21.90 -21.93 1.30
C ARG A 114 21.40 -20.50 1.16
N ASP A 115 20.39 -20.30 0.31
CA ASP A 115 19.84 -18.98 -0.02
C ASP A 115 19.29 -18.29 1.26
N LEU A 116 18.60 -19.05 2.12
CA LEU A 116 18.14 -18.57 3.43
C LEU A 116 19.31 -18.23 4.35
N ALA A 117 20.33 -19.08 4.46
CA ALA A 117 21.50 -18.85 5.30
C ALA A 117 22.25 -17.57 4.90
N GLU A 118 22.37 -17.31 3.60
CA GLU A 118 23.02 -16.14 3.01
C GLU A 118 22.12 -14.89 2.98
N ASN A 119 20.87 -14.99 3.43
CA ASN A 119 19.84 -13.94 3.35
C ASN A 119 19.58 -13.45 1.90
N ASN A 120 19.70 -14.35 0.93
CA ASN A 120 19.40 -14.14 -0.48
C ASN A 120 18.00 -14.68 -0.80
N PHE A 121 16.98 -13.82 -0.85
CA PHE A 121 15.59 -14.25 -0.98
C PHE A 121 15.04 -14.18 -2.41
N PHE A 122 15.71 -13.44 -3.31
CA PHE A 122 15.28 -13.22 -4.70
C PHE A 122 14.95 -14.51 -5.45
N ASN A 123 15.85 -15.50 -5.39
CA ASN A 123 15.70 -16.78 -6.06
C ASN A 123 14.48 -17.57 -5.55
N LEU A 124 14.30 -17.57 -4.22
CA LEU A 124 13.16 -18.24 -3.57
C LEU A 124 11.83 -17.56 -3.86
N MET A 125 11.78 -16.24 -4.02
CA MET A 125 10.57 -15.54 -4.49
C MET A 125 10.14 -16.02 -5.88
N GLY A 126 11.11 -16.25 -6.78
CA GLY A 126 10.84 -16.83 -8.09
C GLY A 126 10.14 -18.19 -7.98
N VAL A 127 10.68 -19.07 -7.13
CA VAL A 127 10.11 -20.41 -6.86
C VAL A 127 8.73 -20.32 -6.22
N CYS A 128 8.52 -19.38 -5.31
CA CYS A 128 7.23 -19.15 -4.64
C CYS A 128 6.07 -18.95 -5.61
N SER A 129 6.27 -18.21 -6.71
CA SER A 129 5.23 -17.98 -7.73
C SER A 129 4.73 -19.29 -8.38
N ARG A 130 5.42 -20.41 -8.11
CA ARG A 130 5.20 -21.74 -8.64
C ARG A 130 4.97 -22.78 -7.52
N LYS A 131 4.57 -22.35 -6.33
CA LYS A 131 4.39 -23.21 -5.14
C LYS A 131 3.52 -24.45 -5.36
N ALA A 132 2.58 -24.41 -6.32
CA ALA A 132 1.70 -25.55 -6.65
C ALA A 132 2.47 -26.81 -7.05
N TYR A 133 3.69 -26.66 -7.60
CA TYR A 133 4.54 -27.76 -8.04
C TYR A 133 5.56 -28.22 -6.99
N ILE A 134 5.64 -27.52 -5.87
CA ILE A 134 6.63 -27.79 -4.82
C ILE A 134 6.06 -28.80 -3.83
N PRO A 135 6.85 -29.79 -3.38
CA PRO A 135 6.43 -30.73 -2.35
C PRO A 135 6.11 -30.00 -1.04
N GLU A 136 4.98 -30.34 -0.43
CA GLU A 136 4.47 -29.66 0.77
C GLU A 136 5.47 -29.72 1.92
N LYS A 137 6.13 -30.87 2.11
CA LYS A 137 7.17 -31.04 3.13
C LYS A 137 8.33 -30.06 2.96
N VAL A 138 8.82 -29.87 1.73
CA VAL A 138 9.92 -28.93 1.47
C VAL A 138 9.45 -27.50 1.69
N TRP A 139 8.23 -27.19 1.23
CA TRP A 139 7.63 -25.87 1.40
C TRP A 139 7.45 -25.49 2.87
N HIS A 140 6.98 -26.43 3.70
CA HIS A 140 6.85 -26.27 5.15
C HIS A 140 8.20 -26.00 5.83
N LEU A 141 9.27 -26.73 5.46
CA LEU A 141 10.60 -26.50 6.06
C LEU A 141 11.18 -25.12 5.72
N ILE A 142 10.93 -24.63 4.50
CA ILE A 142 11.29 -23.27 4.08
C ILE A 142 10.54 -22.25 4.93
N HIS A 143 9.23 -22.44 5.10
CA HIS A 143 8.39 -21.58 5.94
C HIS A 143 8.89 -21.50 7.39
N GLU A 144 9.06 -22.67 8.02
CA GLU A 144 9.52 -22.77 9.41
C GLU A 144 10.87 -22.06 9.60
N THR A 145 11.77 -22.19 8.63
CA THR A 145 13.09 -21.54 8.67
C THR A 145 12.99 -20.02 8.51
N LEU A 146 12.11 -19.52 7.64
CA LEU A 146 11.83 -18.08 7.51
C LEU A 146 11.26 -17.50 8.81
N LEU A 147 10.30 -18.19 9.42
CA LEU A 147 9.71 -17.78 10.68
C LEU A 147 10.75 -17.78 11.82
N ARG A 148 11.59 -18.80 11.91
CA ARG A 148 12.70 -18.86 12.88
C ARG A 148 13.68 -17.71 12.71
N LYS A 149 13.98 -17.32 11.46
CA LYS A 149 14.81 -16.15 11.16
C LYS A 149 14.15 -14.84 11.58
N LEU A 150 12.84 -14.69 11.32
CA LEU A 150 12.07 -13.54 11.76
C LEU A 150 12.09 -13.40 13.29
N GLU A 151 11.83 -14.49 14.00
CA GLU A 151 11.85 -14.53 15.47
C GLU A 151 13.23 -14.18 16.03
N ALA A 152 14.29 -14.80 15.50
CA ALA A 152 15.66 -14.53 15.95
C ALA A 152 16.05 -13.06 15.73
N ALA A 153 15.71 -12.49 14.57
CA ALA A 153 15.98 -11.09 14.27
C ALA A 153 15.16 -10.14 15.15
N THR A 154 13.89 -10.46 15.39
CA THR A 154 13.00 -9.68 16.28
C THR A 154 13.50 -9.69 17.72
N ALA A 155 13.87 -10.86 18.25
CA ALA A 155 14.45 -10.99 19.58
C ALA A 155 15.78 -10.21 19.71
N GLY A 156 16.66 -10.31 18.70
CA GLY A 156 17.90 -9.53 18.66
C GLY A 156 17.68 -8.02 18.74
N MET A 157 16.61 -7.51 18.13
CA MET A 157 16.21 -6.11 18.21
C MET A 157 15.70 -5.72 19.61
N GLN A 158 14.87 -6.56 20.24
CA GLN A 158 14.37 -6.32 21.61
C GLN A 158 15.50 -6.20 22.64
N HIS A 159 16.56 -7.00 22.47
CA HIS A 159 17.73 -7.01 23.36
C HIS A 159 18.80 -5.97 23.02
N GLY A 160 18.59 -5.16 21.97
CA GLY A 160 19.55 -4.12 21.56
C GLY A 160 20.83 -4.66 20.91
N THR A 161 20.81 -5.91 20.46
CA THR A 161 21.93 -6.62 19.80
C THR A 161 21.54 -6.97 18.37
N VAL A 162 21.21 -5.95 17.56
CA VAL A 162 20.99 -6.16 16.13
C VAL A 162 22.35 -6.38 15.49
N SER A 163 22.73 -7.64 15.27
CA SER A 163 23.88 -7.96 14.44
C SER A 163 23.62 -7.52 12.99
N GLY A 164 24.67 -7.23 12.22
CA GLY A 164 24.51 -6.87 10.80
C GLY A 164 23.77 -7.92 9.98
N SER A 165 23.81 -9.19 10.38
CA SER A 165 23.02 -10.26 9.74
C SER A 165 21.51 -10.11 9.99
N PHE A 166 21.10 -9.72 11.21
CA PHE A 166 19.70 -9.49 11.53
C PHE A 166 19.16 -8.20 10.93
N GLU A 167 19.97 -7.14 10.89
CA GLU A 167 19.65 -5.91 10.15
C GLU A 167 19.39 -6.22 8.67
N ASN A 168 20.26 -7.00 8.04
CA ASN A 168 20.10 -7.40 6.64
C ASN A 168 18.80 -8.18 6.40
N ILE A 169 18.32 -8.99 7.35
CA ILE A 169 17.03 -9.67 7.22
C ILE A 169 15.89 -8.65 7.33
N LEU A 170 15.87 -7.86 8.41
CA LEU A 170 14.74 -6.98 8.72
C LEU A 170 14.59 -5.81 7.73
N THR A 171 15.67 -5.41 7.05
CA THR A 171 15.65 -4.34 6.04
C THR A 171 15.56 -4.86 4.60
N ASN A 172 15.55 -6.19 4.38
CA ASN A 172 15.42 -6.76 3.05
C ASN A 172 13.95 -6.90 2.62
N ARG A 173 13.58 -6.19 1.56
CA ARG A 173 12.24 -6.20 0.95
C ARG A 173 11.81 -7.56 0.44
N GLU A 174 12.73 -8.32 -0.14
CA GLU A 174 12.46 -9.64 -0.71
C GLU A 174 12.12 -10.67 0.37
N PHE A 175 12.63 -10.49 1.58
CA PHE A 175 12.26 -11.32 2.73
C PHE A 175 10.74 -11.23 2.99
N TYR A 176 10.21 -10.01 3.07
CA TYR A 176 8.78 -9.78 3.27
C TYR A 176 7.95 -10.21 2.06
N GLY A 177 8.46 -9.99 0.84
CA GLY A 177 7.85 -10.51 -0.39
C GLY A 177 7.73 -12.04 -0.39
N LEU A 178 8.74 -12.75 0.13
CA LEU A 178 8.75 -14.20 0.27
C LEU A 178 7.79 -14.70 1.35
N LEU A 179 7.60 -13.94 2.44
CA LEU A 179 6.61 -14.28 3.47
C LEU A 179 5.18 -14.29 2.91
N ASN A 180 4.85 -13.44 1.93
CA ASN A 180 3.52 -13.42 1.29
C ASN A 180 3.11 -14.75 0.66
N CYS A 181 4.09 -15.62 0.39
CA CYS A 181 3.87 -16.94 -0.17
C CYS A 181 3.18 -17.90 0.82
N PHE A 182 3.30 -17.58 2.12
CA PHE A 182 2.77 -18.29 3.26
C PHE A 182 1.68 -17.40 3.89
N HIS A 183 0.46 -17.54 3.37
CA HIS A 183 -0.70 -16.75 3.78
C HIS A 183 -1.38 -17.47 4.95
N ASP A 184 -0.83 -17.27 6.16
CA ASP A 184 -1.31 -17.94 7.37
C ASP A 184 -1.26 -17.02 8.61
N ALA A 185 -2.02 -17.39 9.63
CA ALA A 185 -2.19 -16.60 10.85
C ALA A 185 -0.92 -16.53 11.72
N GLU A 186 -0.02 -17.52 11.63
CA GLU A 186 1.21 -17.54 12.41
C GLU A 186 2.20 -16.49 11.87
N THR A 187 2.33 -16.40 10.54
CA THR A 187 3.13 -15.38 9.88
C THR A 187 2.65 -13.97 10.24
N ASP A 188 1.33 -13.72 10.18
CA ASP A 188 0.72 -12.45 10.58
C ASP A 188 0.98 -12.10 12.06
N ALA A 189 0.86 -13.08 12.97
CA ALA A 189 1.12 -12.88 14.38
C ALA A 189 2.58 -12.45 14.66
N LYS A 190 3.54 -13.09 13.99
CA LYS A 190 4.97 -12.75 14.11
C LYS A 190 5.28 -11.37 13.50
N ILE A 191 4.68 -11.04 12.36
CA ILE A 191 4.81 -9.70 11.77
C ILE A 191 4.23 -8.62 12.69
N LYS A 192 3.09 -8.88 13.34
CA LYS A 192 2.49 -7.95 14.30
C LYS A 192 3.41 -7.66 15.49
N ILE A 193 4.11 -8.68 16.01
CA ILE A 193 5.10 -8.51 17.07
C ILE A 193 6.24 -7.59 16.59
N LEU A 194 6.83 -7.90 15.42
CA LEU A 194 7.89 -7.08 14.85
C LEU A 194 7.46 -5.62 14.65
N ILE A 195 6.27 -5.39 14.08
CA ILE A 195 5.72 -4.05 13.86
C ILE A 195 5.68 -3.23 15.16
N ASN A 196 5.18 -3.84 16.24
CA ASN A 196 5.07 -3.17 17.53
C ASN A 196 6.45 -2.83 18.11
N ASP A 197 7.41 -3.75 17.99
CA ASP A 197 8.77 -3.54 18.50
C ASP A 197 9.52 -2.49 17.70
N VAL A 198 9.42 -2.50 16.37
CA VAL A 198 10.03 -1.49 15.50
C VAL A 198 9.41 -0.11 15.76
N ALA A 199 8.10 -0.02 15.93
CA ALA A 199 7.42 1.23 16.28
C ALA A 199 7.89 1.76 17.63
N LYS A 200 7.98 0.90 18.65
CA LYS A 200 8.49 1.26 19.98
C LYS A 200 9.94 1.75 19.92
N ALA A 201 10.81 1.06 19.17
CA ALA A 201 12.20 1.47 18.97
C ALA A 201 12.32 2.82 18.26
N HIS A 202 11.50 3.04 17.22
CA HIS A 202 11.44 4.28 16.45
C HIS A 202 11.00 5.48 17.31
N HIS A 203 9.94 5.30 18.12
CA HIS A 203 9.46 6.34 19.05
C HIS A 203 10.45 6.64 20.17
N ALA A 204 11.20 5.64 20.63
CA ALA A 204 12.29 5.82 21.59
C ALA A 204 13.54 6.49 21.00
N ALA A 205 13.49 6.92 19.72
CA ALA A 205 14.59 7.51 18.96
C ALA A 205 15.86 6.65 18.90
N LYS A 206 15.74 5.32 19.09
CA LYS A 206 16.83 4.38 18.91
C LYS A 206 16.96 4.06 17.43
N ASP A 207 18.15 4.31 16.87
CA ASP A 207 18.52 3.99 15.49
C ASP A 207 17.39 4.24 14.47
N LYS A 208 17.06 5.52 14.29
CA LYS A 208 15.96 5.96 13.40
C LYS A 208 16.16 5.51 11.96
N ALA A 209 17.41 5.37 11.50
CA ALA A 209 17.74 4.92 10.16
C ALA A 209 17.38 3.44 9.98
N LEU A 210 17.82 2.58 10.91
CA LEU A 210 17.49 1.16 10.92
C LEU A 210 15.98 0.94 11.00
N THR A 211 15.31 1.53 11.99
CA THR A 211 13.86 1.35 12.18
C THR A 211 13.04 1.84 10.98
N ARG A 212 13.46 2.93 10.33
CA ARG A 212 12.87 3.39 9.06
C ARG A 212 13.09 2.39 7.94
N GLY A 213 14.30 1.86 7.80
CA GLY A 213 14.63 0.84 6.80
C GLY A 213 13.76 -0.41 6.97
N ILE A 214 13.57 -0.87 8.20
CA ILE A 214 12.71 -2.02 8.52
C ILE A 214 11.26 -1.74 8.17
N MET A 215 10.71 -0.58 8.56
CA MET A 215 9.34 -0.19 8.21
C MET A 215 9.11 -0.07 6.70
N MET A 216 10.11 0.44 5.97
CA MET A 216 10.07 0.51 4.50
C MET A 216 10.12 -0.87 3.85
N ALA A 217 10.89 -1.80 4.41
CA ALA A 217 11.00 -3.17 3.92
C ALA A 217 9.71 -3.96 4.18
N MET A 218 9.14 -3.84 5.39
CA MET A 218 7.86 -4.45 5.78
C MET A 218 6.70 -4.07 4.86
N SER A 219 6.81 -2.94 4.14
CA SER A 219 5.77 -2.50 3.20
C SER A 219 5.55 -3.40 1.99
N GLU A 220 6.42 -4.39 1.77
CA GLU A 220 6.24 -5.44 0.77
C GLU A 220 5.44 -6.65 1.31
N TYR A 221 5.21 -6.74 2.63
CA TYR A 221 4.36 -7.78 3.21
C TYR A 221 2.87 -7.45 3.03
N ILE A 222 2.08 -8.46 2.66
CA ILE A 222 0.63 -8.40 2.42
C ILE A 222 -0.02 -9.32 3.47
N PRO A 223 -0.45 -8.77 4.62
CA PRO A 223 -1.08 -9.54 5.69
C PRO A 223 -2.52 -9.96 5.35
N MET A 224 -2.99 -11.01 6.03
CA MET A 224 -4.40 -11.40 6.01
C MET A 224 -5.24 -10.52 6.93
N ASP A 225 -4.68 -10.12 8.07
CA ASP A 225 -5.30 -9.20 9.02
C ASP A 225 -5.27 -7.77 8.47
N VAL A 226 -6.48 -7.24 8.22
CA VAL A 226 -6.71 -5.88 7.73
C VAL A 226 -6.07 -4.83 8.65
N GLN A 227 -6.07 -5.04 9.96
CA GLN A 227 -5.44 -4.12 10.91
C GLN A 227 -3.93 -4.07 10.72
N ILE A 228 -3.29 -5.22 10.47
CA ILE A 228 -1.85 -5.28 10.17
C ILE A 228 -1.59 -4.58 8.84
N ALA A 229 -2.44 -4.79 7.83
CA ALA A 229 -2.33 -4.13 6.53
C ALA A 229 -2.33 -2.60 6.67
N ASP A 230 -3.26 -2.09 7.46
CA ASP A 230 -3.41 -0.65 7.73
C ASP A 230 -2.21 -0.09 8.51
N VAL A 231 -1.63 -0.84 9.44
CA VAL A 231 -0.41 -0.42 10.15
C VAL A 231 0.78 -0.37 9.20
N ILE A 232 0.99 -1.40 8.38
CA ILE A 232 2.09 -1.45 7.41
C ILE A 232 1.98 -0.30 6.40
N LYS A 233 0.77 -0.06 5.88
CA LYS A 233 0.50 1.03 4.94
C LYS A 233 0.80 2.40 5.57
N ARG A 234 0.31 2.66 6.79
CA ARG A 234 0.60 3.89 7.54
C ARG A 234 2.10 4.07 7.78
N ASN A 235 2.79 3.02 8.21
CA ASN A 235 4.24 3.06 8.44
C ASN A 235 4.99 3.39 7.15
N LYS A 236 4.64 2.77 6.01
CA LYS A 236 5.20 3.10 4.69
C LYS A 236 5.05 4.58 4.38
N GLU A 237 3.84 5.12 4.51
CA GLU A 237 3.56 6.52 4.20
C GLU A 237 4.32 7.49 5.09
N VAL A 238 4.46 7.18 6.38
CA VAL A 238 5.28 7.97 7.31
C VAL A 238 6.75 7.94 6.90
N MET A 239 7.25 6.80 6.43
CA MET A 239 8.66 6.61 6.08
C MET A 239 9.04 7.05 4.66
N THR A 240 8.10 7.09 3.71
CA THR A 240 8.29 7.58 2.33
C THR A 240 8.14 9.09 2.20
N LYS A 241 7.51 9.76 3.17
CA LYS A 241 7.61 11.21 3.32
C LYS A 241 9.07 11.52 3.60
N VAL A 242 9.82 11.77 2.53
CA VAL A 242 11.25 12.07 2.57
C VAL A 242 11.47 13.15 3.61
N SER A 243 12.21 12.79 4.66
CA SER A 243 13.00 13.75 5.40
C SER A 243 13.72 14.60 4.37
N VAL A 244 13.26 15.83 4.16
CA VAL A 244 14.19 16.92 3.90
C VAL A 244 14.99 17.02 5.19
N ASP A 245 15.89 16.05 5.40
CA ASP A 245 17.12 16.34 6.08
C ASP A 245 17.73 17.41 5.20
N THR A 246 17.54 18.67 5.59
CA THR A 246 18.55 19.67 5.35
C THR A 246 19.87 19.02 5.74
N GLN A 247 20.59 18.51 4.74
CA GLN A 247 22.03 18.54 4.73
C GLN A 247 22.39 19.97 5.11
N ARG A 248 22.60 20.22 6.40
CA ARG A 248 23.48 21.30 6.81
C ARG A 248 24.84 20.83 6.36
N SER A 249 25.18 21.18 5.13
CA SER A 249 26.54 21.33 4.68
C SER A 249 27.25 22.18 5.74
N SER A 250 28.06 21.52 6.56
CA SER A 250 29.10 22.18 7.32
C SER A 250 30.09 22.74 6.31
N GLY A 251 29.94 24.01 5.96
CA GLY A 251 30.81 24.69 5.01
C GLY A 251 30.41 26.13 4.69
N ALA A 252 30.49 27.03 5.68
CA ALA A 252 30.95 28.42 5.51
C ALA A 252 30.91 29.14 6.86
N SER A 253 32.07 29.60 7.33
CA SER A 253 32.23 30.45 8.51
C SER A 253 31.50 31.77 8.32
N PHE A 254 30.31 31.87 8.91
CA PHE A 254 29.55 33.11 8.96
C PHE A 254 30.24 34.10 9.92
N PRO A 255 30.56 35.34 9.52
CA PRO A 255 31.35 36.24 10.34
C PRO A 255 30.50 36.88 11.44
N TRP A 256 30.58 36.34 12.66
CA TRP A 256 29.91 36.83 13.86
C TRP A 256 30.13 38.33 14.16
N TRP A 257 31.19 38.93 13.63
CA TRP A 257 31.49 40.37 13.78
C TRP A 257 30.43 41.29 13.16
N ARG A 258 29.66 40.81 12.17
CA ARG A 258 28.55 41.59 11.58
C ARG A 258 27.32 41.66 12.50
N LEU A 259 27.07 40.62 13.31
CA LEU A 259 26.02 40.62 14.32
C LEU A 259 26.36 41.56 15.49
N LEU A 260 27.65 41.69 15.84
CA LEU A 260 28.12 42.61 16.88
C LEU A 260 27.87 44.08 16.49
N LEU A 261 28.09 44.46 15.23
CA LEU A 261 27.86 45.82 14.72
C LEU A 261 26.37 46.19 14.72
N ILE A 262 25.49 45.24 14.39
CA ILE A 262 24.03 45.43 14.41
C ILE A 262 23.53 45.57 15.86
N ALA A 263 24.06 44.77 16.80
CA ALA A 263 23.71 44.88 18.22
C ALA A 263 24.11 46.25 18.80
N ILE A 264 25.29 46.78 18.45
CA ILE A 264 25.74 48.11 18.90
C ILE A 264 24.85 49.24 18.33
N ALA A 265 24.40 49.10 17.08
CA ALA A 265 23.48 50.06 16.46
C ALA A 265 22.09 50.07 17.16
N VAL A 266 21.56 48.89 17.51
CA VAL A 266 20.28 48.74 18.23
C VAL A 266 20.37 49.26 19.67
N ILE A 267 21.48 49.02 20.37
CA ILE A 267 21.70 49.55 21.73
C ILE A 267 21.75 51.08 21.72
N ARG A 268 22.39 51.71 20.71
CA ARG A 268 22.37 53.17 20.56
C ARG A 268 20.98 53.72 20.26
N LEU A 269 20.16 52.98 19.50
CA LEU A 269 18.79 53.37 19.19
C LEU A 269 17.88 53.27 20.43
N LEU A 270 18.06 52.24 21.25
CA LEU A 270 17.30 52.02 22.48
C LEU A 270 17.59 53.07 23.57
N ILE A 271 18.84 53.56 23.67
CA ILE A 271 19.20 54.63 24.62
C ILE A 271 18.53 55.96 24.25
N TRP A 272 18.17 56.17 22.99
CA TRP A 272 17.57 57.43 22.53
C TRP A 272 16.04 57.52 22.75
N ILE A 273 15.36 56.37 22.94
CA ILE A 273 13.89 56.30 22.97
C ILE A 273 13.32 56.34 24.41
N ILE A 274 14.15 56.21 25.44
CA ILE A 274 13.66 56.17 26.83
C ILE A 274 13.56 57.60 27.41
N LYS A 275 12.42 58.27 27.17
CA LYS A 275 11.81 59.28 28.07
C LYS A 275 10.42 58.75 28.50
N PRO A 276 9.97 58.96 29.76
CA PRO A 276 8.87 58.18 30.34
C PRO A 276 7.46 58.82 30.27
N SER A 277 6.48 58.00 29.83
CA SER A 277 5.06 57.76 30.25
C SER A 277 4.03 58.93 30.28
N PRO A 278 2.67 58.71 30.29
CA PRO A 278 1.89 57.49 30.58
C PRO A 278 0.65 57.28 29.61
N PRO A 279 -0.50 56.61 29.95
CA PRO A 279 -1.05 55.47 29.19
C PRO A 279 -2.51 55.67 28.70
N ASP A 280 -3.16 54.55 28.35
CA ASP A 280 -4.59 54.31 28.01
C ASP A 280 -4.89 54.33 26.48
N THR A 281 -5.71 53.46 25.89
CA THR A 281 -6.90 52.74 26.38
C THR A 281 -7.18 51.54 25.46
N VAL A 282 -7.89 50.54 25.99
CA VAL A 282 -8.45 49.38 25.28
C VAL A 282 -9.80 49.75 24.65
N THR A 283 -10.03 49.36 23.39
CA THR A 283 -11.38 49.16 22.83
C THR A 283 -11.38 47.91 21.95
N VAL A 284 -12.32 47.00 22.25
CA VAL A 284 -12.64 45.79 21.51
C VAL A 284 -13.91 46.07 20.72
N ASP A 285 -13.83 46.06 19.39
CA ASP A 285 -14.98 45.90 18.51
C ASP A 285 -15.00 44.45 18.01
N GLU A 286 -16.04 43.70 18.38
CA GLU A 286 -16.28 42.34 17.91
C GLU A 286 -16.82 42.36 16.48
N ALA A 287 -15.94 42.00 15.54
CA ALA A 287 -16.31 41.48 14.22
C ALA A 287 -16.62 39.96 14.35
N PRO A 288 -17.37 39.34 13.41
CA PRO A 288 -17.75 37.94 13.52
C PRO A 288 -16.51 37.06 13.59
N GLN A 289 -16.37 36.31 14.68
CA GLN A 289 -15.21 35.50 14.99
C GLN A 289 -14.96 34.48 13.88
N SER A 290 -13.82 34.61 13.21
CA SER A 290 -13.31 33.61 12.28
C SER A 290 -12.86 32.38 13.05
N TYR A 291 -13.33 31.21 12.63
CA TYR A 291 -12.85 29.94 13.16
C TYR A 291 -11.37 29.76 12.75
N HIS A 292 -10.45 29.77 13.71
CA HIS A 292 -9.06 29.44 13.44
C HIS A 292 -8.86 27.93 13.43
N PHE A 293 -8.70 27.37 12.23
CA PHE A 293 -8.24 26.00 12.04
C PHE A 293 -6.79 25.87 12.49
N GLN A 294 -6.52 25.01 13.47
CA GLN A 294 -5.17 24.49 13.71
C GLN A 294 -5.17 22.99 13.40
N GLN A 295 -4.93 22.69 12.13
CA GLN A 295 -4.33 21.42 11.74
C GLN A 295 -3.02 21.29 12.52
N LYS A 296 -2.78 20.12 13.13
CA LYS A 296 -1.44 19.76 13.63
C LYS A 296 -0.48 19.85 12.43
N ASP A 297 0.28 20.95 12.34
CA ASP A 297 1.34 21.22 11.36
C ASP A 297 1.21 20.57 9.98
N TYR A 298 0.20 20.98 9.20
CA TYR A 298 0.15 20.70 7.76
C TYR A 298 -0.37 21.92 6.99
N LYS A 299 0.37 23.04 7.04
CA LYS A 299 0.10 24.16 6.11
C LYS A 299 0.46 23.84 4.64
N THR A 300 0.92 22.62 4.33
CA THR A 300 1.42 22.25 2.99
C THR A 300 1.21 20.78 2.60
N ALA A 301 0.51 19.95 3.38
CA ALA A 301 0.21 18.58 2.94
C ALA A 301 -1.25 18.50 2.50
N GLU A 302 -1.45 18.34 1.19
CA GLU A 302 -2.71 17.89 0.62
C GLU A 302 -3.19 16.66 1.39
N VAL A 303 -4.35 16.77 2.04
CA VAL A 303 -5.02 15.62 2.65
C VAL A 303 -5.43 14.72 1.50
N ASP A 304 -4.91 13.49 1.45
CA ASP A 304 -5.31 12.51 0.43
C ASP A 304 -6.83 12.24 0.58
N PRO A 305 -7.64 12.55 -0.45
CA PRO A 305 -9.10 12.38 -0.43
C PRO A 305 -9.54 10.97 -0.04
N THR A 306 -8.71 9.95 -0.33
CA THR A 306 -8.96 8.56 0.03
C THR A 306 -9.13 8.36 1.53
N TYR A 307 -8.32 9.05 2.34
CA TYR A 307 -8.41 8.99 3.80
C TYR A 307 -9.69 9.64 4.31
N PHE A 308 -10.07 10.77 3.72
CA PHE A 308 -11.30 11.45 4.07
C PHE A 308 -12.53 10.64 3.67
N PHE A 309 -12.53 9.99 2.50
CA PHE A 309 -13.64 9.14 2.08
C PHE A 309 -13.74 7.88 2.94
N ASN A 310 -12.62 7.27 3.34
CA ASN A 310 -12.61 6.17 4.32
C ASN A 310 -13.23 6.62 5.64
N TYR A 311 -12.87 7.82 6.10
CA TYR A 311 -13.47 8.42 7.28
C TYR A 311 -15.00 8.56 7.14
N LEU A 312 -15.49 9.01 5.98
CA LEU A 312 -16.92 9.18 5.72
C LEU A 312 -17.70 7.86 5.61
N THR A 313 -17.08 6.78 5.09
CA THR A 313 -17.79 5.51 4.81
C THR A 313 -17.62 4.41 5.83
N ASN A 314 -16.49 4.35 6.52
CA ASN A 314 -16.15 3.24 7.43
C ASN A 314 -16.63 3.55 8.84
N TYR A 315 -17.94 3.76 8.97
CA TYR A 315 -18.57 3.97 10.27
C TYR A 315 -18.76 2.64 11.01
N ASN A 316 -18.03 2.45 12.11
CA ASN A 316 -18.29 1.39 13.07
C ASN A 316 -18.91 1.96 14.36
N LYS A 317 -20.21 1.71 14.58
CA LYS A 317 -20.91 2.17 15.78
C LYS A 317 -20.25 1.67 17.09
N ALA A 318 -19.60 0.50 17.06
CA ALA A 318 -18.94 -0.06 18.23
C ALA A 318 -17.65 0.68 18.64
N GLU A 319 -17.07 1.48 17.73
CA GLU A 319 -15.82 2.22 17.96
C GLU A 319 -16.06 3.66 18.42
N VAL A 320 -17.33 4.08 18.47
CA VAL A 320 -17.74 5.42 18.90
C VAL A 320 -17.63 5.52 20.42
N GLN A 321 -16.69 6.34 20.89
CA GLN A 321 -16.49 6.59 22.32
C GLN A 321 -17.09 7.93 22.79
N ILE A 322 -17.39 8.83 21.86
CA ILE A 322 -18.07 10.11 22.14
C ILE A 322 -19.49 10.05 21.61
N ASP A 323 -20.47 10.35 22.46
CA ASP A 323 -21.88 10.35 22.11
C ASP A 323 -22.16 11.14 20.83
N PHE A 324 -22.99 10.54 19.98
CA PHE A 324 -23.46 11.15 18.75
C PHE A 324 -24.15 12.48 19.04
N LYS A 325 -23.59 13.57 18.52
CA LYS A 325 -24.24 14.88 18.51
C LYS A 325 -24.87 15.08 17.14
N PRO A 326 -26.20 14.90 16.99
CA PRO A 326 -26.88 15.23 15.75
C PRO A 326 -26.65 16.70 15.43
N ILE A 327 -26.51 17.00 14.16
CA ILE A 327 -26.52 18.37 13.68
C ILE A 327 -27.62 18.56 12.64
N GLU A 328 -28.29 19.70 12.73
CA GLU A 328 -29.12 20.22 11.67
C GLU A 328 -28.32 21.24 10.87
N ILE A 329 -28.22 21.01 9.57
CA ILE A 329 -27.61 21.92 8.60
C ILE A 329 -28.73 22.38 7.67
N ASP A 330 -28.79 23.67 7.37
CA ASP A 330 -29.76 24.19 6.40
C ASP A 330 -29.47 23.68 4.99
N ASN A 331 -30.51 23.63 4.16
CA ASN A 331 -30.34 23.27 2.76
C ASN A 331 -29.43 24.31 2.09
N GLU A 332 -28.49 23.85 1.27
CA GLU A 332 -27.38 24.62 0.68
C GLU A 332 -26.33 25.11 1.69
N GLY A 333 -26.39 24.66 2.96
CA GLY A 333 -25.38 24.94 3.97
C GLY A 333 -24.05 24.21 3.71
N ILE A 334 -22.98 24.64 4.38
CA ILE A 334 -21.64 24.04 4.26
C ILE A 334 -21.46 23.01 5.38
N PRO A 335 -21.38 21.70 5.05
CA PRO A 335 -21.25 20.64 6.04
C PRO A 335 -19.81 20.41 6.52
N PHE A 336 -18.80 20.74 5.73
CA PHE A 336 -17.40 20.52 6.09
C PHE A 336 -16.65 21.84 6.24
N HIS A 337 -15.90 21.97 7.33
CA HIS A 337 -15.20 23.21 7.67
C HIS A 337 -13.67 23.07 7.69
N GLY A 338 -13.13 21.90 7.33
CA GLY A 338 -11.71 21.63 7.20
C GLY A 338 -11.26 21.40 5.76
N MET A 339 -11.70 20.32 5.11
CA MET A 339 -11.20 19.91 3.78
C MET A 339 -12.01 20.47 2.60
N TYR A 340 -13.28 20.80 2.83
CA TYR A 340 -14.22 21.31 1.81
C TYR A 340 -14.96 22.55 2.32
N ASP A 341 -14.20 23.46 2.94
CA ASP A 341 -14.68 24.69 3.60
C ASP A 341 -14.68 25.93 2.68
N GLY A 342 -14.07 25.80 1.50
CA GLY A 342 -13.90 26.89 0.55
C GLY A 342 -15.21 27.37 -0.06
N MET A 343 -15.26 28.65 -0.41
CA MET A 343 -16.25 29.19 -1.34
C MET A 343 -15.65 29.20 -2.74
N ILE A 344 -16.20 28.41 -3.67
CA ILE A 344 -15.77 28.45 -5.07
C ILE A 344 -16.61 29.52 -5.80
N PRO A 345 -15.99 30.60 -6.33
CA PRO A 345 -16.70 31.70 -7.00
C PRO A 345 -17.62 31.21 -8.12
N SER A 346 -18.80 31.80 -8.26
CA SER A 346 -19.73 31.45 -9.34
C SER A 346 -19.05 31.56 -10.71
N SER A 347 -19.21 30.55 -11.55
CA SER A 347 -18.55 30.46 -12.86
C SER A 347 -19.21 31.33 -13.95
N GLY A 348 -20.09 32.26 -13.59
CA GLY A 348 -20.82 33.13 -14.52
C GLY A 348 -21.85 32.43 -15.42
N LYS A 349 -21.90 31.09 -15.41
CA LYS A 349 -22.94 30.28 -16.05
C LYS A 349 -24.18 30.19 -15.16
N SER A 350 -25.36 29.99 -15.75
CA SER A 350 -26.57 29.69 -14.98
C SER A 350 -26.35 28.39 -14.18
N PRO A 351 -26.69 28.36 -12.88
CA PRO A 351 -26.53 27.16 -12.07
C PRO A 351 -27.46 26.05 -12.57
N ALA A 352 -27.00 24.80 -12.50
CA ALA A 352 -27.85 23.64 -12.70
C ALA A 352 -28.66 23.36 -11.44
N GLU A 353 -29.90 22.87 -11.60
CA GLU A 353 -30.72 22.44 -10.48
C GLU A 353 -30.38 21.00 -10.09
N LEU A 354 -29.98 20.79 -8.84
CA LEU A 354 -29.79 19.47 -8.25
C LEU A 354 -31.01 19.10 -7.41
N SER A 355 -31.78 18.12 -7.86
CA SER A 355 -32.99 17.62 -7.18
C SER A 355 -32.73 16.31 -6.43
N ASN A 356 -32.71 16.35 -5.09
CA ASN A 356 -32.55 15.17 -4.24
C ASN A 356 -33.91 14.48 -3.93
N ASN A 357 -34.34 13.53 -4.77
CA ASN A 357 -35.59 12.76 -4.54
C ASN A 357 -35.32 11.41 -3.88
N THR A 358 -34.42 11.38 -2.90
CA THR A 358 -34.07 10.17 -2.14
C THR A 358 -34.50 10.32 -0.69
N ASP A 359 -34.52 9.22 0.07
CA ASP A 359 -34.74 9.23 1.51
C ASP A 359 -33.44 9.52 2.31
N TYR A 360 -32.40 10.00 1.63
CA TYR A 360 -31.09 10.32 2.20
C TYR A 360 -30.76 11.79 1.99
N ASP A 361 -30.12 12.39 2.98
CA ASP A 361 -29.46 13.67 2.80
C ASP A 361 -28.20 13.50 1.95
N LEU A 362 -27.80 14.58 1.26
CA LEU A 362 -26.62 14.61 0.41
C LEU A 362 -25.64 15.67 0.89
N ILE A 363 -24.37 15.32 0.92
CA ILE A 363 -23.26 16.26 0.87
C ILE A 363 -22.60 16.14 -0.50
N LEU A 364 -22.74 17.19 -1.30
CA LEU A 364 -22.10 17.30 -2.61
C LEU A 364 -20.71 17.89 -2.41
N LEU A 365 -19.67 17.09 -2.68
CA LEU A 365 -18.29 17.53 -2.67
C LEU A 365 -17.95 18.09 -4.04
N VAL A 366 -17.41 19.30 -4.07
CA VAL A 366 -17.08 20.02 -5.29
C VAL A 366 -15.57 20.20 -5.37
N GLU A 367 -15.00 19.79 -6.50
CA GLU A 367 -13.58 19.91 -6.82
C GLU A 367 -13.45 20.74 -8.10
N SER A 368 -12.86 21.92 -7.99
CA SER A 368 -12.59 22.80 -9.12
C SER A 368 -11.26 22.44 -9.79
N THR A 369 -11.16 22.63 -11.10
CA THR A 369 -9.92 22.35 -11.86
C THR A 369 -8.73 23.21 -11.46
N ASP A 370 -8.96 24.33 -10.80
CA ASP A 370 -7.93 25.22 -10.21
C ASP A 370 -7.49 24.81 -8.79
N GLY A 371 -7.95 23.65 -8.30
CA GLY A 371 -7.61 23.12 -6.97
C GLY A 371 -8.50 23.63 -5.84
N GLY A 372 -9.56 24.39 -6.12
CA GLY A 372 -10.54 24.78 -5.12
C GLY A 372 -11.44 23.63 -4.68
N HIS A 373 -11.71 23.53 -3.37
CA HIS A 373 -12.62 22.52 -2.79
C HIS A 373 -13.76 23.19 -2.02
N SER A 374 -15.00 22.73 -2.22
CA SER A 374 -16.16 23.17 -1.42
C SER A 374 -17.16 22.04 -1.21
N SER A 375 -18.09 22.22 -0.27
CA SER A 375 -19.18 21.28 -0.05
C SER A 375 -20.53 21.98 0.07
N ILE A 376 -21.60 21.29 -0.36
CA ILE A 376 -22.97 21.78 -0.28
C ILE A 376 -23.84 20.67 0.31
N TYR A 377 -24.62 21.00 1.33
CA TYR A 377 -25.60 20.11 1.93
C TYR A 377 -26.96 20.22 1.22
N VAL A 378 -27.55 19.10 0.83
CA VAL A 378 -28.87 19.06 0.17
C VAL A 378 -29.75 18.07 0.90
N LYS A 379 -30.79 18.59 1.57
CA LYS A 379 -31.72 17.77 2.36
C LYS A 379 -32.51 16.81 1.47
N ALA A 380 -32.88 15.66 2.02
CA ALA A 380 -33.82 14.73 1.40
C ALA A 380 -35.10 15.45 0.94
N GLY A 381 -35.53 15.21 -0.30
CA GLY A 381 -36.71 15.84 -0.91
C GLY A 381 -36.55 17.33 -1.26
N LYS A 382 -35.35 17.89 -1.17
CA LYS A 382 -35.06 19.29 -1.52
C LYS A 382 -34.27 19.43 -2.81
N LYS A 383 -34.20 20.68 -3.28
CA LYS A 383 -33.45 21.10 -4.45
C LYS A 383 -32.34 22.05 -4.02
N ALA A 384 -31.26 22.10 -4.78
CA ALA A 384 -30.17 23.05 -4.59
C ALA A 384 -29.67 23.58 -5.93
N ALA A 385 -29.29 24.86 -5.97
CA ALA A 385 -28.61 25.43 -7.12
C ALA A 385 -27.11 25.09 -7.08
N VAL A 386 -26.59 24.46 -8.14
CA VAL A 386 -25.19 24.04 -8.23
C VAL A 386 -24.51 24.71 -9.42
N ASN A 387 -23.42 25.43 -9.14
CA ASN A 387 -22.58 26.00 -10.18
C ASN A 387 -21.74 24.87 -10.82
N VAL A 388 -22.05 24.52 -12.07
CA VAL A 388 -21.47 23.36 -12.77
C VAL A 388 -20.08 23.61 -13.36
N GLY A 389 -19.87 24.77 -14.00
CA GLY A 389 -18.54 25.27 -14.43
C GLY A 389 -17.57 24.21 -14.99
N ASP A 390 -16.28 24.38 -14.68
CA ASP A 390 -15.22 23.37 -14.90
C ASP A 390 -14.99 22.60 -13.58
N ARG A 391 -16.07 22.07 -13.01
CA ARG A 391 -16.04 21.43 -11.69
C ARG A 391 -16.38 19.95 -11.78
N ASN A 392 -15.79 19.20 -10.89
CA ASN A 392 -16.08 17.79 -10.67
C ASN A 392 -16.76 17.61 -9.31
N PHE A 393 -17.57 16.57 -9.23
CA PHE A 393 -18.48 16.35 -8.12
C PHE A 393 -18.34 14.94 -7.59
N ARG A 394 -18.41 14.79 -6.27
CA ARG A 394 -18.60 13.49 -5.60
C ARG A 394 -19.85 13.56 -4.74
N PHE A 395 -20.56 12.45 -4.67
CA PHE A 395 -21.83 12.40 -3.96
C PHE A 395 -21.70 11.57 -2.69
N TYR A 396 -21.87 12.21 -1.54
CA TYR A 396 -21.89 11.55 -0.24
C TYR A 396 -23.30 11.55 0.35
N PHE A 397 -23.95 10.40 0.34
CA PHE A 397 -25.31 10.26 0.84
C PHE A 397 -25.35 9.62 2.21
N GLY A 398 -26.32 10.01 3.03
CA GLY A 398 -26.61 9.27 4.24
C GLY A 398 -27.72 9.88 5.07
N ASN A 399 -27.95 9.27 6.23
CA ASN A 399 -28.91 9.69 7.23
C ASN A 399 -28.22 9.86 8.58
N LYS A 400 -28.84 10.67 9.45
CA LYS A 400 -28.36 10.96 10.81
C LYS A 400 -26.93 11.54 10.78
N LEU A 401 -26.80 12.72 10.18
CA LEU A 401 -25.56 13.49 10.18
C LEU A 401 -25.23 13.93 11.61
N GLY A 402 -23.98 13.77 12.02
CA GLY A 402 -23.53 14.23 13.32
C GLY A 402 -22.03 14.16 13.48
N SER A 403 -21.56 14.70 14.61
CA SER A 403 -20.18 14.56 15.06
C SER A 403 -20.11 13.45 16.10
N PHE A 404 -19.16 12.54 15.95
CA PHE A 404 -18.95 11.45 16.90
C PHE A 404 -17.48 11.02 16.89
N GLY A 405 -16.96 10.70 18.08
CA GLY A 405 -15.53 10.64 18.36
C GLY A 405 -14.94 9.24 18.44
N GLU A 406 -13.83 9.03 17.74
CA GLU A 406 -12.87 7.96 18.02
C GLU A 406 -11.66 8.56 18.75
N MET A 407 -11.06 7.82 19.70
CA MET A 407 -9.99 8.31 20.60
C MET A 407 -8.77 8.92 19.86
N ASN A 408 -8.61 8.59 18.57
CA ASN A 408 -7.47 8.97 17.72
C ASN A 408 -7.86 9.57 16.36
N SER A 409 -9.09 10.06 16.16
CA SER A 409 -9.51 10.61 14.86
C SER A 409 -8.73 11.89 14.50
N THR A 410 -8.19 11.93 13.28
CA THR A 410 -7.40 13.05 12.73
C THR A 410 -8.24 14.24 12.26
N TYR A 411 -9.57 14.11 12.19
CA TYR A 411 -10.47 15.12 11.64
C TYR A 411 -11.17 15.94 12.74
N GLN A 412 -10.37 16.66 13.52
CA GLN A 412 -10.82 17.44 14.68
C GLN A 412 -10.67 18.96 14.43
N ARG A 413 -11.77 19.73 14.51
CA ARG A 413 -11.81 21.21 14.54
C ARG A 413 -11.92 21.72 15.98
N ARG A 414 -11.49 22.95 16.28
CA ARG A 414 -11.78 23.57 17.60
C ARG A 414 -13.16 24.27 17.57
N ASN A 415 -13.90 24.24 18.68
CA ASN A 415 -15.11 25.06 18.81
C ASN A 415 -14.77 26.57 18.90
N ALA A 416 -15.78 27.44 18.82
CA ALA A 416 -15.62 28.90 18.87
C ALA A 416 -14.84 29.39 20.12
N GLU A 417 -14.97 28.66 21.23
CA GLU A 417 -14.28 28.94 22.49
C GLU A 417 -12.85 28.38 22.56
N ASN A 418 -12.37 27.72 21.51
CA ASN A 418 -11.02 27.16 21.42
C ASN A 418 -10.73 26.03 22.45
N THR A 419 -11.77 25.44 23.04
CA THR A 419 -11.72 24.54 24.21
C THR A 419 -11.90 23.05 23.87
N TYR A 420 -12.69 22.71 22.85
CA TYR A 420 -12.97 21.31 22.47
C TYR A 420 -12.67 21.02 21.01
N LYS A 421 -12.17 19.80 20.76
CA LYS A 421 -11.96 19.23 19.44
C LYS A 421 -13.25 18.58 18.94
N VAL A 422 -14.02 19.27 18.10
CA VAL A 422 -15.22 18.77 17.43
C VAL A 422 -14.81 17.98 16.19
N GLN A 423 -15.32 16.78 15.98
CA GLN A 423 -14.99 16.00 14.80
C GLN A 423 -15.79 16.48 13.58
N GLU A 424 -15.22 16.41 12.36
CA GLU A 424 -15.97 16.64 11.12
C GLU A 424 -17.22 15.75 11.05
N TYR A 425 -18.30 16.26 10.49
CA TYR A 425 -19.54 15.48 10.46
C TYR A 425 -19.42 14.27 9.54
N ARG A 426 -20.19 13.22 9.81
CA ARG A 426 -20.40 12.12 8.86
C ARG A 426 -21.74 11.46 9.13
N PHE A 427 -22.30 10.81 8.13
CA PHE A 427 -23.55 10.08 8.28
C PHE A 427 -23.29 8.75 9.00
N SER A 428 -24.23 8.35 9.87
CA SER A 428 -24.17 7.05 10.56
C SER A 428 -24.94 5.94 9.83
N VAL A 429 -25.69 6.30 8.79
CA VAL A 429 -26.43 5.36 7.95
C VAL A 429 -26.19 5.73 6.49
N LEU A 430 -25.64 4.80 5.71
CA LEU A 430 -25.25 5.03 4.31
C LEU A 430 -26.09 4.13 3.37
N PRO A 431 -26.42 4.58 2.15
CA PRO A 431 -26.95 3.69 1.11
C PRO A 431 -25.87 2.71 0.64
N GLN A 432 -26.30 1.59 0.03
CA GLN A 432 -25.41 0.48 -0.33
C GLN A 432 -24.27 0.89 -1.27
N ASN A 433 -24.53 1.83 -2.18
CA ASN A 433 -23.56 2.31 -3.16
C ASN A 433 -22.89 3.64 -2.77
N CYS A 434 -22.98 4.07 -1.50
CA CYS A 434 -22.39 5.32 -1.04
C CYS A 434 -20.88 5.39 -1.30
N ARG A 435 -20.16 4.30 -1.00
CA ARG A 435 -18.71 4.24 -1.19
C ARG A 435 -18.31 4.43 -2.65
N PHE A 436 -19.02 3.74 -3.54
CA PHE A 436 -18.81 3.85 -4.97
C PHE A 436 -18.98 5.31 -5.45
N MET A 437 -20.06 5.98 -5.04
CA MET A 437 -20.32 7.37 -5.45
C MET A 437 -19.31 8.36 -4.89
N LEU A 438 -18.73 8.06 -3.73
CA LEU A 438 -17.63 8.84 -3.16
C LEU A 438 -16.31 8.60 -3.88
N ASP A 439 -16.01 7.37 -4.30
CA ASP A 439 -14.74 7.02 -4.97
C ASP A 439 -14.66 7.56 -6.41
N HIS A 440 -15.80 7.90 -7.03
CA HIS A 440 -15.85 8.39 -8.41
C HIS A 440 -16.09 9.90 -8.53
N LEU A 441 -15.40 10.54 -9.47
CA LEU A 441 -15.66 11.92 -9.87
C LEU A 441 -16.67 11.96 -11.00
N PHE A 442 -17.64 12.84 -10.86
CA PHE A 442 -18.67 13.07 -11.85
C PHE A 442 -18.60 14.50 -12.38
N HIS A 443 -18.88 14.67 -13.66
CA HIS A 443 -19.08 15.97 -14.27
C HIS A 443 -20.47 16.00 -14.92
N PHE A 444 -21.19 17.10 -14.74
CA PHE A 444 -22.50 17.32 -15.36
C PHE A 444 -22.67 18.81 -15.68
N GLU A 445 -23.35 19.10 -16.80
CA GLU A 445 -23.60 20.48 -17.26
C GLU A 445 -25.07 20.91 -17.14
N LYS A 446 -25.98 19.95 -16.92
CA LYS A 446 -27.42 20.18 -16.84
C LYS A 446 -27.97 19.75 -15.46
N ASP A 447 -29.26 19.96 -15.28
CA ASP A 447 -30.00 19.58 -14.08
C ASP A 447 -29.82 18.10 -13.76
N VAL A 448 -29.59 17.82 -12.48
CA VAL A 448 -29.36 16.48 -11.95
C VAL A 448 -30.55 16.05 -11.11
N LYS A 449 -31.09 14.87 -11.40
CA LYS A 449 -32.12 14.24 -10.61
C LYS A 449 -31.57 13.00 -9.92
N LEU A 450 -31.59 13.04 -8.60
CA LEU A 450 -31.21 11.91 -7.75
C LEU A 450 -32.48 11.13 -7.41
N LYS A 451 -32.42 9.81 -7.56
CA LYS A 451 -33.52 8.89 -7.27
C LYS A 451 -33.02 7.72 -6.45
N GLN A 452 -33.92 7.11 -5.69
CA GLN A 452 -33.63 5.90 -4.94
C GLN A 452 -34.36 4.70 -5.58
N ILE A 453 -33.62 3.61 -5.82
CA ILE A 453 -34.16 2.33 -6.27
C ILE A 453 -33.73 1.29 -5.24
N GLY A 454 -34.67 0.87 -4.39
CA GLY A 454 -34.35 0.02 -3.24
C GLY A 454 -33.41 0.71 -2.24
N LYS A 455 -32.22 0.14 -2.02
CA LYS A 455 -31.18 0.67 -1.12
C LYS A 455 -30.03 1.38 -1.86
N GLN A 456 -30.19 1.61 -3.16
CA GLN A 456 -29.20 2.27 -4.01
C GLN A 456 -29.71 3.62 -4.49
N ILE A 457 -28.80 4.55 -4.67
CA ILE A 457 -29.08 5.85 -5.30
C ILE A 457 -28.69 5.81 -6.77
N THR A 458 -29.48 6.43 -7.63
CA THR A 458 -29.27 6.60 -9.07
C THR A 458 -29.14 8.09 -9.37
N ILE A 459 -28.18 8.45 -10.22
CA ILE A 459 -27.95 9.82 -10.69
C ILE A 459 -28.41 9.89 -12.14
N GLU A 460 -29.39 10.73 -12.43
CA GLU A 460 -29.88 11.01 -13.77
C GLU A 460 -29.53 12.45 -14.14
N SER A 461 -28.75 12.64 -15.20
CA SER A 461 -28.49 13.96 -15.78
C SER A 461 -28.09 13.81 -17.23
N ASP A 462 -28.62 14.69 -18.07
CA ASP A 462 -28.14 14.85 -19.43
C ASP A 462 -26.66 15.28 -19.38
N GLY A 463 -25.80 14.57 -20.11
CA GLY A 463 -24.37 14.90 -20.15
C GLY A 463 -23.58 14.50 -18.90
N LEU A 464 -24.11 13.64 -18.03
CA LEU A 464 -23.38 13.09 -16.89
C LEU A 464 -22.19 12.23 -17.37
N GLN A 465 -20.99 12.54 -16.89
CA GLN A 465 -19.76 11.81 -17.19
C GLN A 465 -19.07 11.37 -15.90
N CYS A 466 -18.57 10.13 -15.88
CA CYS A 466 -17.69 9.65 -14.81
C CYS A 466 -16.23 9.86 -15.25
N VAL A 467 -15.50 10.72 -14.53
CA VAL A 467 -14.16 11.20 -14.88
C VAL A 467 -13.06 10.19 -14.48
N THR A 468 -13.28 9.40 -13.42
CA THR A 468 -12.26 8.50 -12.84
C THR A 468 -12.33 7.04 -13.32
N GLY A 469 -13.10 6.70 -14.36
CA GLY A 469 -13.25 5.30 -14.82
C GLY A 469 -13.74 5.13 -16.26
N ILE A 470 -13.11 4.20 -16.99
CA ILE A 470 -13.42 3.84 -18.38
C ILE A 470 -14.74 3.06 -18.45
N ARG A 471 -15.88 3.77 -18.45
CA ARG A 471 -17.12 3.27 -19.07
C ARG A 471 -17.87 4.45 -19.67
N LYS A 472 -17.97 4.46 -21.01
CA LYS A 472 -18.93 5.31 -21.72
C LYS A 472 -20.33 4.85 -21.36
N VAL A 473 -21.16 5.78 -20.93
CA VAL A 473 -22.58 5.60 -20.60
C VAL A 473 -23.37 5.50 -21.90
N SER A 474 -24.21 4.47 -22.05
CA SER A 474 -25.35 4.52 -22.96
C SER A 474 -26.52 5.18 -22.22
N ASP A 475 -27.05 6.27 -22.76
CA ASP A 475 -28.34 6.90 -22.42
C ASP A 475 -28.50 7.62 -21.07
N GLY A 476 -27.43 8.27 -20.56
CA GLY A 476 -27.56 9.30 -19.51
C GLY A 476 -28.06 8.82 -18.14
N LYS A 477 -28.02 7.51 -17.90
CA LYS A 477 -28.40 6.87 -16.62
C LYS A 477 -27.27 5.99 -16.10
N PHE A 478 -26.86 6.22 -14.86
CA PHE A 478 -26.02 5.28 -14.11
C PHE A 478 -26.89 4.43 -13.19
N VAL A 479 -27.20 3.20 -13.61
CA VAL A 479 -27.78 2.18 -12.73
C VAL A 479 -26.64 1.31 -12.22
N PHE A 480 -26.48 1.25 -10.90
CA PHE A 480 -25.39 0.53 -10.24
C PHE A 480 -25.76 -0.95 -10.06
N GLU A 481 -25.50 -1.78 -11.06
CA GLU A 481 -25.61 -3.24 -10.89
C GLU A 481 -24.51 -3.78 -9.95
N LYS A 482 -24.88 -4.83 -9.22
CA LYS A 482 -24.24 -5.35 -8.00
C LYS A 482 -22.78 -5.76 -8.14
#